data_AF-A0A948RN46-F1
#
_entry.id   AF-A0A948RN46-F1
#
_cell.length_a   1.000
_cell.length_b   1.000
_cell.length_c   1.000
_cell.angle_alpha   90.00
_cell.angle_beta   90.00
_cell.angle_gamma   90.00
#
_symmetry.space_group_name_H-M   'P 1'
#
loop_
_entity.id
_entity.type
_entity.pdbx_description
1 polymer ?
#
loop_
_entity_poly.entity_id
_entity_poly.type
_entity_poly.pdbx_seq_one_letter_code
_entity_poly.pdbx_strand_id
1 'polypeptide(L)'
;MAELRWHPLLRTWVIISSIRQDRPHLEVDTRCPFCPGSGKVPDDYEIYAYPNDFPSLSPDPPEPDIPGDELIPVRPAYGRCEVTLYSPEHDVTLPELPLDHVARLVDHWEQRYRELGAMPGVDYVFIFENRGRAVGVTMLHPHGQIYAYPYVPLRLQVEMASAAEHRERTGRCLICDLVAHEKTDGSRMVYERDGISIFVPPFAEYPYQVYVIPDRHLGSLSDMDPGERLALAAAIRKITGAYDSLFGVPFPYMMCMHQDPTDGGEYPWWHYHIEFYTPQRAPDKLKFNASSETGAWATINDTRPEEKAAELRELVRRQ
;
A
#
# COMPACT_ATOMS: atom_id res chain seq x y z
N MET A 1 12.69 21.42 3.03
CA MET A 1 11.44 22.15 2.89
C MET A 1 10.39 21.21 2.33
N ALA A 2 9.19 21.26 2.91
CA ALA A 2 8.01 20.51 2.50
C ALA A 2 6.75 21.36 2.76
N GLU A 3 5.87 21.47 1.77
CA GLU A 3 4.60 22.23 1.87
C GLU A 3 3.49 21.55 1.03
N LEU A 4 2.23 21.85 1.32
CA LEU A 4 1.07 21.40 0.54
C LEU A 4 0.60 22.50 -0.38
N ARG A 5 0.49 22.22 -1.68
CA ARG A 5 -0.11 23.12 -2.67
C ARG A 5 -1.39 22.52 -3.24
N TRP A 6 -2.45 23.30 -3.30
CA TRP A 6 -3.73 22.84 -3.84
C TRP A 6 -3.68 22.71 -5.37
N HIS A 7 -4.21 21.60 -5.88
CA HIS A 7 -4.39 21.34 -7.29
C HIS A 7 -5.85 21.60 -7.70
N PRO A 8 -6.19 22.75 -8.32
CA PRO A 8 -7.59 23.12 -8.53
C PRO A 8 -8.34 22.24 -9.53
N LEU A 9 -7.67 21.70 -10.56
CA LEU A 9 -8.33 20.83 -11.55
C LEU A 9 -8.76 19.47 -10.97
N LEU A 10 -7.95 18.91 -10.06
CA LEU A 10 -8.18 17.59 -9.45
C LEU A 10 -8.76 17.68 -8.05
N ARG A 11 -8.83 18.90 -7.49
CA ARG A 11 -9.34 19.19 -6.16
C ARG A 11 -8.64 18.35 -5.08
N THR A 12 -7.30 18.34 -5.11
CA THR A 12 -6.48 17.60 -4.15
C THR A 12 -5.22 18.36 -3.76
N TRP A 13 -4.51 17.88 -2.74
CA TRP A 13 -3.24 18.44 -2.30
C TRP A 13 -2.05 17.73 -2.95
N VAL A 14 -1.05 18.52 -3.36
CA VAL A 14 0.25 18.02 -3.83
C VAL A 14 1.30 18.40 -2.80
N ILE A 15 2.09 17.42 -2.36
CA ILE A 15 3.22 17.66 -1.48
C ILE A 15 4.42 18.10 -2.33
N ILE A 16 4.89 19.32 -2.10
CA ILE A 16 6.14 19.83 -2.68
C ILE A 16 7.23 19.67 -1.62
N SER A 17 8.18 18.74 -1.83
CA SER A 17 9.27 18.49 -0.89
C SER A 17 10.63 18.48 -1.60
N SER A 18 11.38 19.57 -1.42
CA SER A 18 12.71 19.74 -2.02
C SER A 18 13.79 18.93 -1.31
N ILE A 19 13.62 18.62 -0.01
CA ILE A 19 14.55 17.76 0.76
C ILE A 19 14.71 16.37 0.12
N ARG A 20 13.71 15.90 -0.63
CA ARG A 20 13.80 14.58 -1.28
C ARG A 20 14.88 14.50 -2.36
N GLN A 21 15.31 15.63 -2.92
CA GLN A 21 16.44 15.66 -3.87
C GLN A 21 17.77 15.31 -3.18
N ASP A 22 17.89 15.61 -1.88
CA ASP A 22 19.10 15.34 -1.10
C ASP A 22 19.13 13.91 -0.55
N ARG A 23 18.14 13.08 -0.87
CA ARG A 23 18.12 11.67 -0.45
C ARG A 23 19.32 10.97 -1.10
N PRO A 24 20.29 10.47 -0.33
CA PRO A 24 21.46 9.84 -0.90
C PRO A 24 21.03 8.61 -1.72
N HIS A 25 21.45 8.56 -2.98
CA HIS A 25 21.51 7.31 -3.72
C HIS A 25 22.66 6.52 -3.10
N LEU A 26 22.35 5.69 -2.09
CA LEU A 26 23.35 4.81 -1.50
C LEU A 26 23.90 3.90 -2.61
N GLU A 27 25.19 4.05 -2.91
CA GLU A 27 25.90 3.11 -3.76
C GLU A 27 25.91 1.74 -3.08
N VAL A 28 25.98 0.68 -3.89
CA VAL A 28 25.90 -0.73 -3.47
C VAL A 28 26.92 -1.08 -2.36
N ASP A 29 27.96 -0.27 -2.18
CA ASP A 29 29.08 -0.48 -1.26
C ASP A 29 29.00 0.29 0.08
N THR A 30 27.90 1.00 0.33
CA THR A 30 27.68 1.64 1.64
C THR A 30 26.92 0.71 2.57
N ARG A 31 27.39 0.58 3.82
CA ARG A 31 26.73 -0.23 4.86
C ARG A 31 25.26 0.20 4.99
N CYS A 32 24.35 -0.76 4.84
CA CYS A 32 22.91 -0.52 4.91
C CYS A 32 22.53 0.20 6.23
N PRO A 33 21.86 1.36 6.20
CA PRO A 33 21.43 2.07 7.40
C PRO A 33 20.38 1.29 8.22
N PHE A 34 19.69 0.33 7.61
CA PHE A 34 18.63 -0.45 8.26
C PHE A 34 19.15 -1.74 8.89
N CYS A 35 20.42 -2.11 8.68
CA CYS A 35 20.99 -3.29 9.33
C CYS A 35 21.40 -2.99 10.78
N PRO A 36 21.30 -3.99 11.68
CA PRO A 36 21.96 -3.95 12.98
C PRO A 36 23.44 -3.53 12.91
N GLY A 37 23.86 -2.72 13.87
CA GLY A 37 25.20 -2.15 13.95
C GLY A 37 25.44 -0.97 12.99
N SER A 38 24.44 -0.49 12.25
CA SER A 38 24.57 0.72 11.42
C SER A 38 24.70 2.00 12.26
N GLY A 39 24.27 1.96 13.53
CA GLY A 39 24.15 3.12 14.41
C GLY A 39 22.92 3.99 14.17
N LYS A 40 22.08 3.65 13.18
CA LYS A 40 20.81 4.35 12.89
C LYS A 40 19.57 3.64 13.43
N VAL A 41 19.67 2.33 13.65
CA VAL A 41 18.59 1.48 14.15
C VAL A 41 19.08 0.71 15.38
N PRO A 42 18.18 0.23 16.25
CA PRO A 42 18.57 -0.66 17.35
C PRO A 42 19.31 -1.91 16.84
N ASP A 43 20.22 -2.46 17.64
CA ASP A 43 20.98 -3.64 17.22
C ASP A 43 20.18 -4.96 17.33
N ASP A 44 19.06 -4.95 18.06
CA ASP A 44 18.27 -6.13 18.44
C ASP A 44 16.78 -6.01 18.10
N TYR A 45 16.42 -5.27 17.04
CA TYR A 45 15.03 -5.17 16.63
C TYR A 45 14.54 -6.39 15.83
N GLU A 46 13.24 -6.67 15.95
CA GLU A 46 12.54 -7.65 15.11
C GLU A 46 11.76 -6.95 13.99
N ILE A 47 10.80 -6.11 14.36
CA ILE A 47 10.08 -5.18 13.50
C ILE A 47 10.26 -3.80 14.12
N TYR A 48 10.61 -2.79 13.32
CA TYR A 48 10.93 -1.46 13.83
C TYR A 48 10.38 -0.36 12.94
N ALA A 49 9.56 0.52 13.50
CA ALA A 49 9.12 1.73 12.84
C ALA A 49 9.79 2.97 13.45
N TYR A 50 10.20 3.89 12.60
CA TYR A 50 10.79 5.16 13.01
C TYR A 50 10.46 6.28 12.02
N PRO A 51 10.55 7.56 12.43
CA PRO A 51 10.35 8.69 11.53
C PRO A 51 11.29 8.61 10.32
N ASN A 52 10.76 8.84 9.12
CA ASN A 52 11.56 8.87 7.91
C ASN A 52 12.61 10.00 8.00
N ASP A 53 13.87 9.69 7.72
CA ASP A 53 14.99 10.66 7.71
C ASP A 53 14.75 11.85 6.74
N PHE A 54 13.95 11.64 5.69
CA PHE A 54 13.63 12.61 4.65
C PHE A 54 12.11 12.73 4.49
N PRO A 55 11.39 13.23 5.51
CA PRO A 55 9.94 13.14 5.55
C PRO A 55 9.31 14.16 4.60
N SER A 56 8.25 13.73 3.92
CA SER A 56 7.41 14.59 3.10
C SER A 56 6.36 15.36 3.94
N LEU A 57 6.08 14.87 5.15
CA LEU A 57 5.12 15.42 6.11
C LEU A 57 5.74 15.37 7.52
N SER A 58 5.53 16.40 8.33
CA SER A 58 6.09 16.54 9.68
C SER A 58 5.03 16.98 10.69
N PRO A 59 5.09 16.55 11.96
CA PRO A 59 4.20 17.07 13.01
C PRO A 59 4.51 18.53 13.38
N ASP A 60 5.70 19.01 13.03
CA ASP A 60 6.12 20.40 13.16
C ASP A 60 6.68 20.85 11.80
N PRO A 61 5.82 21.11 10.81
CA PRO A 61 6.24 21.55 9.49
C PRO A 61 6.65 23.03 9.52
N PRO A 62 7.67 23.45 8.74
CA PRO A 62 7.97 24.86 8.58
C PRO A 62 6.80 25.60 7.93
N GLU A 63 6.79 26.92 8.08
CA GLU A 63 5.89 27.78 7.31
C GLU A 63 6.12 27.60 5.80
N PRO A 64 5.06 27.68 4.98
CA PRO A 64 5.19 27.63 3.53
C PRO A 64 6.10 28.73 2.96
N ASP A 65 6.78 28.40 1.87
CA ASP A 65 7.69 29.32 1.18
C ASP A 65 6.95 30.42 0.42
N ILE A 66 5.71 30.13 0.03
CA ILE A 66 4.83 31.05 -0.67
C ILE A 66 3.52 31.20 0.10
N PRO A 67 2.91 32.39 0.10
CA PRO A 67 1.71 32.66 0.89
C PRO A 67 0.45 31.92 0.40
N GLY A 68 0.47 31.37 -0.83
CA GLY A 68 -0.72 30.88 -1.52
C GLY A 68 -1.72 32.02 -1.85
N ASP A 69 -2.77 31.68 -2.59
CA ASP A 69 -3.89 32.58 -2.88
C ASP A 69 -5.23 31.82 -2.90
N GLU A 70 -6.31 32.48 -3.32
CA GLU A 70 -7.64 31.86 -3.40
C GLU A 70 -7.71 30.68 -4.38
N LEU A 71 -6.99 30.76 -5.51
CA LEU A 71 -7.00 29.73 -6.54
C LEU A 71 -6.06 28.57 -6.19
N ILE A 72 -4.90 28.89 -5.62
CA ILE A 72 -3.88 27.94 -5.18
C ILE A 72 -3.58 28.19 -3.70
N PRO A 73 -4.45 27.72 -2.80
CA PRO A 73 -4.13 27.69 -1.39
C PRO A 73 -2.85 26.89 -1.12
N VAL A 74 -2.05 27.37 -0.18
CA VAL A 74 -0.82 26.71 0.29
C VAL A 74 -0.88 26.56 1.80
N ARG A 75 -0.44 25.42 2.32
CA ARG A 75 -0.49 25.09 3.75
C ARG A 75 0.79 24.37 4.20
N PRO A 76 1.15 24.43 5.49
CA PRO A 76 2.24 23.62 6.02
C PRO A 76 2.02 22.13 5.74
N ALA A 77 3.10 21.39 5.47
CA ALA A 77 3.08 19.93 5.25
C ALA A 77 2.93 19.14 6.55
N TYR A 78 1.84 19.38 7.27
CA TYR A 78 1.53 18.68 8.52
C TYR A 78 1.28 17.19 8.26
N GLY A 79 1.70 16.33 9.20
CA GLY A 79 1.45 14.89 9.16
C GLY A 79 2.64 14.09 9.65
N ARG A 80 2.81 12.86 9.17
CA ARG A 80 3.96 12.03 9.53
C ARG A 80 4.32 11.03 8.45
N CYS A 81 5.61 10.84 8.21
CA CYS A 81 6.14 9.77 7.37
C CYS A 81 7.01 8.84 8.22
N GLU A 82 6.73 7.55 8.21
CA GLU A 82 7.52 6.52 8.90
C GLU A 82 8.07 5.50 7.91
N VAL A 83 9.20 4.90 8.28
CA VAL A 83 9.75 3.69 7.66
C VAL A 83 9.53 2.54 8.64
N THR A 84 9.00 1.42 8.15
CA THR A 84 8.79 0.20 8.94
C THR A 84 9.71 -0.89 8.41
N LEU A 85 10.71 -1.26 9.18
CA LEU A 85 11.62 -2.38 8.89
C LEU A 85 10.97 -3.68 9.31
N TYR A 86 10.91 -4.66 8.41
CA TYR A 86 10.20 -5.91 8.65
C TYR A 86 11.05 -6.96 9.36
N SER A 87 12.38 -6.89 9.21
CA SER A 87 13.32 -7.84 9.80
C SER A 87 14.71 -7.19 9.97
N PRO A 88 15.55 -7.65 10.90
CA PRO A 88 16.98 -7.29 10.95
C PRO A 88 17.79 -7.92 9.81
N GLU A 89 17.30 -8.97 9.18
CA GLU A 89 17.97 -9.67 8.08
C GLU A 89 17.86 -8.86 6.78
N HIS A 90 19.00 -8.64 6.12
CA HIS A 90 19.08 -7.73 4.97
C HIS A 90 18.40 -8.26 3.71
N ASP A 91 18.58 -9.55 3.42
CA ASP A 91 18.18 -10.15 2.15
C ASP A 91 16.88 -10.96 2.26
N VAL A 92 16.27 -11.04 3.45
CA VAL A 92 15.03 -11.79 3.64
C VAL A 92 13.87 -11.06 3.00
N THR A 93 12.98 -11.83 2.38
CA THR A 93 11.77 -11.33 1.73
C THR A 93 10.53 -11.72 2.54
N LEU A 94 9.43 -10.98 2.33
CA LEU A 94 8.17 -11.23 3.04
C LEU A 94 7.70 -12.72 2.98
N PRO A 95 7.76 -13.44 1.83
CA PRO A 95 7.37 -14.86 1.81
C PRO A 95 8.33 -15.80 2.55
N GLU A 96 9.58 -15.41 2.76
CA GLU A 96 10.59 -16.20 3.48
C GLU A 96 10.46 -16.09 5.00
N LEU A 97 9.82 -15.01 5.50
CA LEU A 97 9.58 -14.83 6.92
C LEU A 97 8.60 -15.91 7.47
N PRO A 98 8.80 -16.36 8.72
CA PRO A 98 7.83 -17.22 9.40
C PRO A 98 6.44 -16.60 9.46
N LEU A 99 5.37 -17.41 9.39
CA LEU A 99 3.99 -16.91 9.40
C LEU A 99 3.68 -16.08 10.66
N ASP A 100 4.16 -16.52 11.83
CA ASP A 100 3.97 -15.80 13.09
C ASP A 100 4.70 -14.44 13.09
N HIS A 101 5.82 -14.33 12.38
CA HIS A 101 6.53 -13.06 12.18
C HIS A 101 5.71 -12.11 11.30
N VAL A 102 5.17 -12.60 10.19
CA VAL A 102 4.30 -11.78 9.32
C VAL A 102 3.01 -11.38 10.06
N ALA A 103 2.47 -12.24 10.92
CA ALA A 103 1.34 -11.89 11.78
C ALA A 103 1.67 -10.75 12.76
N ARG A 104 2.86 -10.79 13.39
CA ARG A 104 3.35 -9.67 14.21
C ARG A 104 3.56 -8.39 13.40
N LEU A 105 3.94 -8.50 12.13
CA LEU A 105 4.02 -7.35 11.22
C LEU A 105 2.62 -6.76 10.93
N VAL A 106 1.60 -7.60 10.77
CA VAL A 106 0.20 -7.13 10.65
C VAL A 106 -0.29 -6.47 11.94
N ASP A 107 0.01 -7.04 13.11
CA ASP A 107 -0.27 -6.41 14.40
C ASP A 107 0.45 -5.07 14.54
N HIS A 108 1.69 -4.98 14.07
CA HIS A 108 2.46 -3.73 14.05
C HIS A 108 1.81 -2.67 13.15
N TRP A 109 1.37 -3.03 11.94
CA TRP A 109 0.64 -2.12 11.05
C TRP A 109 -0.65 -1.61 11.68
N GLU A 110 -1.41 -2.49 12.33
CA GLU A 110 -2.62 -2.13 13.08
C GLU A 110 -2.31 -1.10 14.18
N GLN A 111 -1.29 -1.37 14.99
CA GLN A 111 -0.85 -0.45 16.04
C GLN A 111 -0.46 0.92 15.48
N ARG A 112 0.36 0.95 14.40
CA ARG A 112 0.75 2.21 13.77
C ARG A 112 -0.45 2.96 13.19
N TYR A 113 -1.40 2.26 12.59
CA TYR A 113 -2.64 2.85 12.08
C TYR A 113 -3.42 3.57 13.18
N ARG A 114 -3.64 2.92 14.33
CA ARG A 114 -4.33 3.53 15.48
C ARG A 114 -3.58 4.73 16.04
N GLU A 115 -2.28 4.60 16.28
CA GLU A 115 -1.49 5.66 16.91
C GLU A 115 -1.36 6.90 16.01
N LEU A 116 -1.10 6.70 14.72
CA LEU A 116 -1.00 7.80 13.76
C LEU A 116 -2.36 8.42 13.46
N GLY A 117 -3.42 7.60 13.39
CA GLY A 117 -4.79 8.09 13.19
C GLY A 117 -5.33 8.90 14.38
N ALA A 118 -4.80 8.67 15.58
CA ALA A 118 -5.14 9.46 16.76
C ALA A 118 -4.41 10.83 16.84
N MET A 119 -3.46 11.10 15.92
CA MET A 119 -2.78 12.39 15.89
C MET A 119 -3.75 13.50 15.44
N PRO A 120 -3.83 14.64 16.16
CA PRO A 120 -4.72 15.73 15.78
C PRO A 120 -4.45 16.25 14.36
N GLY A 121 -5.48 16.35 13.52
CA GLY A 121 -5.34 16.85 12.15
C GLY A 121 -4.78 15.82 11.16
N VAL A 122 -4.71 14.54 11.51
CA VAL A 122 -4.52 13.44 10.56
C VAL A 122 -5.90 12.91 10.14
N ASP A 123 -6.18 12.98 8.84
CA ASP A 123 -7.43 12.52 8.25
C ASP A 123 -7.29 11.11 7.65
N TYR A 124 -6.06 10.67 7.32
CA TYR A 124 -5.84 9.39 6.67
C TYR A 124 -4.48 8.78 6.98
N VAL A 125 -4.44 7.48 7.26
CA VAL A 125 -3.19 6.72 7.44
C VAL A 125 -3.04 5.68 6.33
N PHE A 126 -2.03 5.87 5.49
CA PHE A 126 -1.73 5.00 4.35
C PHE A 126 -0.51 4.14 4.64
N ILE A 127 -0.72 2.83 4.71
CA ILE A 127 0.33 1.83 4.90
C ILE A 127 0.64 1.22 3.53
N PHE A 128 1.93 1.22 3.15
CA PHE A 128 2.33 0.72 1.85
C PHE A 128 3.75 0.15 1.84
N GLU A 129 4.04 -0.66 0.84
CA GLU A 129 5.37 -1.20 0.55
C GLU A 129 5.68 -0.99 -0.91
N ASN A 130 6.90 -0.56 -1.20
CA ASN A 130 7.47 -0.64 -2.54
C ASN A 130 8.58 -1.68 -2.48
N ARG A 131 8.51 -2.71 -3.33
CA ARG A 131 9.53 -3.77 -3.42
C ARG A 131 10.17 -3.80 -4.80
N GLY A 132 11.49 -3.77 -4.83
CA GLY A 132 12.28 -3.92 -6.06
C GLY A 132 12.55 -2.62 -6.81
N ARG A 133 13.68 -2.60 -7.56
CA ARG A 133 14.18 -1.40 -8.25
C ARG A 133 13.20 -0.83 -9.28
N ALA A 134 12.38 -1.68 -9.89
CA ALA A 134 11.40 -1.30 -10.91
C ALA A 134 10.33 -0.32 -10.39
N VAL A 135 10.11 -0.26 -9.07
CA VAL A 135 9.15 0.66 -8.43
C VAL A 135 9.88 1.72 -7.58
N GLY A 136 11.12 2.04 -7.95
CA GLY A 136 11.88 3.15 -7.35
C GLY A 136 12.56 2.83 -6.03
N VAL A 137 12.66 1.55 -5.65
CA VAL A 137 13.36 1.13 -4.43
C VAL A 137 14.86 1.14 -4.64
N THR A 138 15.57 1.91 -3.81
CA THR A 138 17.03 1.95 -3.78
C THR A 138 17.64 1.11 -2.64
N MET A 139 16.86 0.85 -1.59
CA MET A 139 17.24 0.06 -0.41
C MET A 139 16.57 -1.31 -0.44
N LEU A 140 17.35 -2.39 -0.58
CA LEU A 140 16.80 -3.74 -0.73
C LEU A 140 16.36 -4.38 0.59
N HIS A 141 16.85 -3.90 1.73
CA HIS A 141 16.45 -4.33 3.06
C HIS A 141 14.92 -4.31 3.19
N PRO A 142 14.27 -5.36 3.72
CA PRO A 142 12.81 -5.47 3.73
C PRO A 142 12.16 -4.37 4.59
N HIS A 143 11.43 -3.47 3.95
CA HIS A 143 10.77 -2.36 4.61
C HIS A 143 9.52 -1.88 3.87
N GLY A 144 8.58 -1.35 4.64
CA GLY A 144 7.44 -0.57 4.18
C GLY A 144 7.51 0.86 4.68
N GLN A 145 6.46 1.62 4.40
CA GLN A 145 6.30 3.00 4.81
C GLN A 145 4.87 3.25 5.27
N ILE A 146 4.70 4.22 6.18
CA ILE A 146 3.40 4.66 6.66
C ILE A 146 3.33 6.17 6.60
N TYR A 147 2.36 6.70 5.87
CA TYR A 147 2.15 8.14 5.73
C TYR A 147 0.81 8.51 6.38
N ALA A 148 0.87 9.41 7.35
CA ALA A 148 -0.27 10.03 8.00
C ALA A 148 -0.52 11.41 7.36
N TYR A 149 -1.60 11.52 6.61
CA TYR A 149 -1.96 12.69 5.82
C TYR A 149 -2.99 13.57 6.54
N PRO A 150 -2.96 14.90 6.37
CA PRO A 150 -3.97 15.83 6.88
C PRO A 150 -5.11 16.05 5.87
N TYR A 151 -5.32 15.06 5.00
CA TYR A 151 -6.38 15.01 3.99
C TYR A 151 -6.50 13.57 3.49
N VAL A 152 -7.67 13.18 2.98
CA VAL A 152 -7.83 11.90 2.26
C VAL A 152 -7.21 12.01 0.85
N PRO A 153 -6.25 11.17 0.45
CA PRO A 153 -5.65 11.20 -0.88
C PRO A 153 -6.67 10.99 -2.03
N LEU A 154 -6.39 11.57 -3.20
CA LEU A 154 -7.36 11.66 -4.31
C LEU A 154 -7.92 10.31 -4.78
N ARG A 155 -7.07 9.29 -4.96
CA ARG A 155 -7.52 7.96 -5.41
C ARG A 155 -8.59 7.40 -4.45
N LEU A 156 -8.37 7.56 -3.15
CA LEU A 156 -9.30 7.11 -2.12
C LEU A 156 -10.59 7.92 -2.11
N GLN A 157 -10.53 9.24 -2.33
CA GLN A 157 -11.73 10.05 -2.50
C GLN A 157 -12.60 9.54 -3.66
N VAL A 158 -11.98 9.19 -4.79
CA VAL A 158 -12.69 8.69 -5.99
C VAL A 158 -13.31 7.31 -5.72
N GLU A 159 -12.54 6.38 -5.17
CA GLU A 159 -13.04 5.03 -4.87
C GLU A 159 -14.15 5.05 -3.81
N MET A 160 -13.98 5.81 -2.73
CA MET A 160 -14.98 5.95 -1.67
C MET A 160 -16.27 6.61 -2.16
N ALA A 161 -16.18 7.58 -3.07
CA ALA A 161 -17.35 8.19 -3.70
C ALA A 161 -18.15 7.17 -4.52
N SER A 162 -17.46 6.32 -5.29
CA SER A 162 -18.10 5.23 -6.04
C SER A 162 -18.77 4.21 -5.11
N ALA A 163 -18.10 3.84 -4.01
CA ALA A 163 -18.66 2.95 -3.00
C ALA A 163 -19.91 3.55 -2.32
N ALA A 164 -19.90 4.85 -2.03
CA ALA A 164 -21.06 5.56 -1.48
C ALA A 164 -22.25 5.54 -2.45
N GLU A 165 -22.04 5.89 -3.72
CA GLU A 165 -23.08 5.86 -4.76
C GLU A 165 -23.69 4.45 -4.91
N HIS A 166 -22.85 3.42 -4.90
CA HIS A 166 -23.33 2.04 -4.97
C HIS A 166 -24.18 1.66 -3.75
N ARG A 167 -23.79 2.09 -2.55
CA ARG A 167 -24.57 1.86 -1.33
C ARG A 167 -25.91 2.59 -1.37
N GLU A 168 -25.95 3.83 -1.86
CA GLU A 168 -27.21 4.57 -2.03
C GLU A 168 -28.16 3.85 -2.99
N ARG A 169 -27.62 3.30 -4.08
CA ARG A 169 -28.42 2.61 -5.11
C ARG A 169 -28.89 1.21 -4.69
N THR A 170 -28.08 0.47 -3.94
CA THR A 170 -28.30 -0.97 -3.69
C THR A 170 -28.52 -1.34 -2.23
N GLY A 171 -28.18 -0.45 -1.29
CA GLY A 171 -28.14 -0.72 0.14
C GLY A 171 -26.95 -1.59 0.59
N ARG A 172 -26.04 -1.97 -0.31
CA ARG A 172 -24.92 -2.90 -0.03
C ARG A 172 -23.56 -2.24 -0.23
N CYS A 173 -22.53 -2.80 0.39
CA CYS A 173 -21.14 -2.38 0.17
C CYS A 173 -20.66 -2.85 -1.21
N LEU A 174 -20.05 -1.94 -1.99
CA LEU A 174 -19.54 -2.21 -3.32
C LEU A 174 -18.47 -3.32 -3.32
N ILE A 175 -17.52 -3.26 -2.40
CA ILE A 175 -16.41 -4.21 -2.33
C ILE A 175 -16.90 -5.59 -1.89
N CYS A 176 -17.87 -5.68 -0.98
CA CYS A 176 -18.51 -6.96 -0.64
C CYS A 176 -19.22 -7.58 -1.85
N ASP A 177 -19.93 -6.77 -2.64
CA ASP A 177 -20.57 -7.23 -3.87
C ASP A 177 -19.53 -7.70 -4.91
N LEU A 178 -18.38 -7.03 -5.02
CA LEU A 178 -17.26 -7.46 -5.87
C LEU A 178 -16.70 -8.82 -5.42
N VAL A 179 -16.43 -9.01 -4.13
CA VAL A 179 -15.97 -10.31 -3.59
C VAL A 179 -16.99 -11.41 -3.91
N ALA A 180 -18.28 -11.17 -3.66
CA ALA A 180 -19.33 -12.14 -3.94
C ALA A 180 -19.44 -12.47 -5.45
N HIS A 181 -19.28 -11.47 -6.31
CA HIS A 181 -19.24 -11.64 -7.76
C HIS A 181 -18.07 -12.54 -8.20
N GLU A 182 -16.86 -12.25 -7.72
CA GLU A 182 -15.65 -12.99 -8.09
C GLU A 182 -15.66 -14.42 -7.54
N LYS A 183 -16.21 -14.65 -6.34
CA LYS A 183 -16.42 -16.01 -5.82
C LYS A 183 -17.41 -16.81 -6.66
N THR A 184 -18.45 -16.17 -7.19
CA THR A 184 -19.45 -16.83 -8.04
C THR A 184 -18.87 -17.19 -9.42
N ASP A 185 -18.11 -16.29 -10.02
CA ASP A 185 -17.48 -16.51 -11.33
C ASP A 185 -16.30 -17.50 -11.24
N GLY A 186 -15.45 -17.32 -10.23
CA GLY A 186 -14.32 -18.20 -9.90
C GLY A 186 -13.13 -18.15 -10.86
N SER A 187 -13.28 -17.59 -12.07
CA SER A 187 -12.20 -17.63 -13.08
C SER A 187 -10.98 -16.83 -12.63
N ARG A 188 -11.20 -15.72 -11.91
CA ARG A 188 -10.16 -14.81 -11.42
C ARG A 188 -9.78 -14.98 -9.95
N MET A 189 -10.41 -15.91 -9.23
CA MET A 189 -10.04 -16.23 -7.85
C MET A 189 -8.65 -16.88 -7.80
N VAL A 190 -7.79 -16.40 -6.91
CA VAL A 190 -6.41 -16.88 -6.71
C VAL A 190 -6.29 -17.67 -5.40
N TYR A 191 -6.90 -17.17 -4.34
CA TYR A 191 -6.90 -17.76 -2.99
C TYR A 191 -8.22 -17.48 -2.30
N GLU A 192 -8.75 -18.46 -1.57
CA GLU A 192 -9.91 -18.30 -0.69
C GLU A 192 -9.76 -19.27 0.47
N ARG A 193 -9.44 -18.76 1.66
CA ARG A 193 -9.29 -19.56 2.88
C ARG A 193 -9.30 -18.67 4.11
N ASP A 194 -9.82 -19.21 5.20
CA ASP A 194 -9.83 -18.59 6.54
C ASP A 194 -10.43 -17.17 6.54
N GLY A 195 -11.44 -16.94 5.70
CA GLY A 195 -12.12 -15.65 5.60
C GLY A 195 -11.34 -14.58 4.84
N ILE A 196 -10.29 -14.92 4.09
CA ILE A 196 -9.59 -14.00 3.21
C ILE A 196 -9.71 -14.47 1.76
N SER A 197 -10.02 -13.53 0.87
CA SER A 197 -10.09 -13.72 -0.58
C SER A 197 -8.96 -12.97 -1.28
N ILE A 198 -8.35 -13.61 -2.28
CA ILE A 198 -7.44 -12.97 -3.23
C ILE A 198 -7.95 -13.23 -4.64
N PHE A 199 -8.10 -12.18 -5.43
CA PHE A 199 -8.45 -12.29 -6.85
C PHE A 199 -7.76 -11.23 -7.68
N VAL A 200 -7.59 -11.51 -8.98
CA VAL A 200 -7.22 -10.49 -9.96
C VAL A 200 -8.51 -9.75 -10.34
N PRO A 201 -8.65 -8.44 -10.09
CA PRO A 201 -9.88 -7.75 -10.44
C PRO A 201 -10.14 -7.81 -11.95
N PRO A 202 -11.40 -7.94 -12.41
CA PRO A 202 -11.72 -7.96 -13.84
C PRO A 202 -11.35 -6.64 -14.55
N PHE A 203 -11.18 -5.57 -13.77
CA PHE A 203 -10.72 -4.24 -14.20
C PHE A 203 -9.25 -3.99 -13.83
N ALA A 204 -8.43 -5.03 -13.67
CA ALA A 204 -7.02 -4.89 -13.35
C ALA A 204 -6.29 -3.95 -14.32
N GLU A 205 -5.63 -2.95 -13.75
CA GLU A 205 -4.78 -1.98 -14.40
C GLU A 205 -3.37 -2.54 -14.67
N TYR A 206 -2.87 -3.42 -13.80
CA TYR A 206 -1.56 -4.05 -13.91
C TYR A 206 -1.65 -5.56 -14.23
N PRO A 207 -0.64 -6.14 -14.90
CA PRO A 207 -0.65 -7.52 -15.38
C PRO A 207 -1.04 -8.55 -14.31
N TYR A 208 -0.42 -8.50 -13.14
CA TYR A 208 -0.72 -9.39 -12.03
C TYR A 208 -1.25 -8.60 -10.84
N GLN A 209 -2.08 -7.58 -11.07
CA GLN A 209 -2.73 -6.87 -9.99
C GLN A 209 -3.59 -7.84 -9.20
N VAL A 210 -3.53 -7.79 -7.87
CA VAL A 210 -4.49 -8.52 -7.04
C VAL A 210 -5.08 -7.62 -5.97
N TYR A 211 -6.29 -7.97 -5.56
CA TYR A 211 -6.90 -7.48 -4.33
C TYR A 211 -6.83 -8.59 -3.29
N VAL A 212 -6.41 -8.26 -2.06
CA VAL A 212 -6.49 -9.13 -0.88
C VAL A 212 -7.52 -8.52 0.07
N ILE A 213 -8.61 -9.23 0.33
CA ILE A 213 -9.79 -8.68 1.01
C ILE A 213 -10.28 -9.66 2.07
N PRO A 214 -10.56 -9.23 3.31
CA PRO A 214 -11.33 -10.04 4.25
C PRO A 214 -12.78 -10.23 3.75
N ASP A 215 -13.32 -11.43 3.91
CA ASP A 215 -14.68 -11.73 3.50
C ASP A 215 -15.70 -11.03 4.39
N ARG A 216 -15.36 -10.85 5.67
CA ARG A 216 -16.15 -10.07 6.62
C ARG A 216 -15.93 -8.59 6.37
N HIS A 217 -17.03 -7.87 6.17
CA HIS A 217 -17.01 -6.41 6.05
C HIS A 217 -16.41 -5.75 7.30
N LEU A 218 -15.34 -4.98 7.10
CA LEU A 218 -14.63 -4.22 8.12
C LEU A 218 -13.92 -3.00 7.49
N GLY A 219 -13.74 -1.92 8.26
CA GLY A 219 -13.21 -0.65 7.73
C GLY A 219 -11.68 -0.56 7.75
N SER A 220 -11.04 -1.24 8.70
CA SER A 220 -9.59 -1.16 8.87
C SER A 220 -9.00 -2.39 9.57
N LEU A 221 -7.66 -2.49 9.60
CA LEU A 221 -6.95 -3.50 10.40
C LEU A 221 -7.35 -3.49 11.89
N SER A 222 -7.81 -2.34 12.41
CA SER A 222 -8.25 -2.19 13.79
C SER A 222 -9.51 -2.97 14.13
N ASP A 223 -10.29 -3.35 13.11
CA ASP A 223 -11.54 -4.08 13.27
C ASP A 223 -11.35 -5.61 13.18
N MET A 224 -10.15 -6.06 12.84
CA MET A 224 -9.79 -7.47 12.72
C MET A 224 -9.47 -8.07 14.09
N ASP A 225 -9.93 -9.30 14.33
CA ASP A 225 -9.47 -10.11 15.45
C ASP A 225 -8.09 -10.74 15.18
N PRO A 226 -7.39 -11.28 16.21
CA PRO A 226 -6.07 -11.88 16.01
C PRO A 226 -6.04 -13.06 15.02
N GLY A 227 -7.13 -13.82 14.90
CA GLY A 227 -7.24 -14.91 13.94
C GLY A 227 -7.36 -14.41 12.50
N GLU A 228 -8.13 -13.35 12.28
CA GLU A 228 -8.23 -12.69 10.97
C GLU A 228 -6.90 -12.04 10.55
N ARG A 229 -6.15 -11.45 11.49
CA ARG A 229 -4.81 -10.91 11.20
C ARG A 229 -3.80 -11.99 10.86
N LEU A 230 -3.87 -13.15 11.52
CA LEU A 230 -3.08 -14.33 11.14
C LEU A 230 -3.45 -14.86 9.74
N ALA A 231 -4.74 -14.89 9.41
CA ALA A 231 -5.22 -15.30 8.09
C ALA A 231 -4.77 -14.31 7.00
N LEU A 232 -4.80 -13.01 7.27
CA LEU A 232 -4.28 -11.97 6.39
C LEU A 232 -2.77 -12.13 6.17
N ALA A 233 -2.00 -12.37 7.23
CA ALA A 233 -0.57 -12.64 7.13
C ALA A 233 -0.28 -13.86 6.25
N ALA A 234 -1.06 -14.93 6.38
CA ALA A 234 -0.94 -16.11 5.51
C ALA A 234 -1.26 -15.78 4.05
N ALA A 235 -2.30 -15.00 3.79
CA ALA A 235 -2.68 -14.56 2.45
C ALA A 235 -1.59 -13.70 1.77
N ILE A 236 -1.05 -12.70 2.49
CA ILE A 236 0.06 -11.86 2.02
C ILE A 236 1.30 -12.71 1.71
N ARG A 237 1.66 -13.64 2.61
CA ARG A 237 2.80 -14.54 2.42
C ARG A 237 2.61 -15.42 1.17
N LYS A 238 1.41 -15.96 0.95
CA LYS A 238 1.08 -16.79 -0.22
C LYS A 238 1.18 -16.03 -1.54
N ILE A 239 0.62 -14.82 -1.61
CA ILE A 239 0.63 -14.05 -2.87
C ILE A 239 2.02 -13.50 -3.18
N THR A 240 2.75 -13.01 -2.18
CA THR A 240 4.14 -12.54 -2.38
C THR A 240 5.09 -13.69 -2.77
N GLY A 241 4.88 -14.88 -2.21
CA GLY A 241 5.61 -16.09 -2.63
C GLY A 241 5.24 -16.55 -4.06
N ALA A 242 3.99 -16.35 -4.47
CA ALA A 242 3.56 -16.66 -5.83
C ALA A 242 4.20 -15.69 -6.83
N TYR A 243 4.31 -14.41 -6.47
CA TYR A 243 5.02 -13.43 -7.26
C TYR A 243 6.49 -13.80 -7.49
N ASP A 244 7.23 -14.15 -6.43
CA ASP A 244 8.64 -14.54 -6.56
C ASP A 244 8.82 -15.84 -7.38
N SER A 245 7.78 -16.68 -7.42
CA SER A 245 7.77 -17.93 -8.20
C SER A 245 7.40 -17.74 -9.68
N LEU A 246 6.82 -16.59 -10.09
CA LEU A 246 6.36 -16.38 -11.48
C LEU A 246 7.52 -16.44 -12.48
N PHE A 247 8.61 -15.74 -12.17
CA PHE A 247 9.73 -15.53 -13.09
C PHE A 247 11.09 -15.96 -12.52
N GLY A 248 11.09 -16.60 -11.35
CA GLY A 248 12.32 -17.07 -10.69
C GLY A 248 13.27 -15.93 -10.29
N VAL A 249 12.73 -14.73 -10.09
CA VAL A 249 13.44 -13.53 -9.66
C VAL A 249 12.60 -12.81 -8.61
N PRO A 250 13.21 -12.04 -7.68
CA PRO A 250 12.47 -11.19 -6.75
C PRO A 250 11.52 -10.28 -7.51
N PHE A 251 10.23 -10.45 -7.26
CA PHE A 251 9.20 -9.83 -8.08
C PHE A 251 8.87 -8.42 -7.56
N PRO A 252 8.92 -7.37 -8.40
CA PRO A 252 8.64 -6.03 -7.95
C PRO A 252 7.14 -5.78 -7.82
N TYR A 253 6.73 -5.13 -6.73
CA TYR A 253 5.34 -4.72 -6.51
C TYR A 253 5.26 -3.45 -5.66
N MET A 254 4.09 -2.83 -5.72
CA MET A 254 3.63 -1.82 -4.77
C MET A 254 2.43 -2.41 -4.04
N MET A 255 2.53 -2.62 -2.72
CA MET A 255 1.44 -3.10 -1.88
C MET A 255 0.84 -1.90 -1.15
N CYS A 256 -0.46 -1.68 -1.28
CA CYS A 256 -1.14 -0.50 -0.77
C CYS A 256 -2.36 -0.90 0.06
N MET A 257 -2.45 -0.44 1.31
CA MET A 257 -3.56 -0.75 2.20
C MET A 257 -4.60 0.37 2.17
N HIS A 258 -5.81 0.05 1.74
CA HIS A 258 -6.94 0.96 1.65
C HIS A 258 -7.87 0.71 2.84
N GLN A 259 -7.90 1.66 3.77
CA GLN A 259 -8.64 1.61 5.04
C GLN A 259 -9.61 2.79 5.13
N ASP A 260 -10.47 2.78 6.16
CA ASP A 260 -11.27 3.95 6.54
C ASP A 260 -10.37 5.19 6.80
N PRO A 261 -10.83 6.39 6.46
CA PRO A 261 -10.25 7.62 6.99
C PRO A 261 -10.27 7.66 8.52
N THR A 262 -9.28 8.34 9.09
CA THR A 262 -9.11 8.53 10.53
C THR A 262 -9.57 9.92 10.99
N ASP A 263 -10.39 10.59 10.18
CA ASP A 263 -10.89 11.96 10.38
C ASP A 263 -12.09 12.05 11.36
N GLY A 264 -12.43 10.94 12.02
CA GLY A 264 -13.57 10.85 12.93
C GLY A 264 -14.93 10.64 12.23
N GLY A 265 -14.95 10.50 10.91
CA GLY A 265 -16.14 10.09 10.16
C GLY A 265 -16.44 8.59 10.28
N GLU A 266 -17.67 8.21 9.90
CA GLU A 266 -18.08 6.81 9.76
C GLU A 266 -18.26 6.46 8.28
N TYR A 267 -17.68 5.34 7.86
CA TYR A 267 -17.66 4.94 6.45
C TYR A 267 -18.21 3.52 6.20
N PRO A 268 -19.45 3.19 6.63
CA PRO A 268 -20.02 1.84 6.52
C PRO A 268 -20.25 1.33 5.07
N TRP A 269 -19.95 2.13 4.05
CA TRP A 269 -19.90 1.69 2.64
C TRP A 269 -18.51 1.22 2.20
N TRP A 270 -17.48 1.58 2.95
CA TRP A 270 -16.09 1.28 2.65
C TRP A 270 -15.67 -0.03 3.30
N HIS A 271 -14.70 -0.72 2.69
CA HIS A 271 -14.25 -2.02 3.15
C HIS A 271 -12.75 -2.09 2.95
N TYR A 272 -12.04 -2.40 4.03
CA TYR A 272 -10.61 -2.67 4.01
C TYR A 272 -10.22 -3.65 2.90
N HIS A 273 -9.17 -3.30 2.17
CA HIS A 273 -8.52 -4.19 1.21
C HIS A 273 -7.08 -3.77 0.98
N ILE A 274 -6.28 -4.71 0.46
CA ILE A 274 -4.92 -4.46 0.01
C ILE A 274 -4.89 -4.61 -1.51
N GLU A 275 -4.35 -3.61 -2.20
CA GLU A 275 -4.06 -3.66 -3.62
C GLU A 275 -2.58 -3.90 -3.87
N PHE A 276 -2.26 -4.87 -4.73
CA PHE A 276 -0.91 -5.06 -5.26
C PHE A 276 -0.83 -4.56 -6.69
N TYR A 277 0.02 -3.58 -6.96
CA TYR A 277 0.34 -3.13 -8.32
C TYR A 277 1.69 -3.69 -8.77
N THR A 278 1.71 -4.32 -9.94
CA THR A 278 2.83 -5.17 -10.37
C THR A 278 3.33 -4.76 -11.75
N PRO A 279 4.39 -3.95 -11.86
CA PRO A 279 4.85 -3.48 -13.17
C PRO A 279 5.45 -4.62 -14.02
N GLN A 280 5.87 -5.75 -13.46
CA GLN A 280 6.47 -6.83 -14.22
C GLN A 280 5.40 -7.61 -15.03
N ARG A 281 5.52 -7.66 -16.36
CA ARG A 281 4.62 -8.43 -17.24
C ARG A 281 5.24 -9.72 -17.81
N ALA A 282 6.58 -9.79 -17.82
CA ALA A 282 7.39 -10.95 -18.22
C ALA A 282 8.79 -10.79 -17.59
N PRO A 283 9.68 -11.81 -17.55
CA PRO A 283 10.94 -11.75 -16.80
C PRO A 283 11.82 -10.51 -17.03
N ASP A 284 11.81 -9.97 -18.25
CA ASP A 284 12.63 -8.84 -18.69
C ASP A 284 11.81 -7.60 -19.11
N LYS A 285 10.49 -7.61 -18.88
CA LYS A 285 9.59 -6.55 -19.35
C LYS A 285 8.77 -5.93 -18.22
N LEU A 286 8.91 -4.62 -18.11
CA LEU A 286 8.09 -3.76 -17.28
C LEU A 286 6.96 -3.13 -18.10
N LYS A 287 5.81 -2.98 -17.46
CA LYS A 287 4.76 -2.03 -17.81
C LYS A 287 5.14 -0.69 -17.22
N PHE A 288 5.06 0.34 -18.05
CA PHE A 288 5.18 1.73 -17.64
C PHE A 288 3.83 2.39 -17.84
N ASN A 289 3.34 3.08 -16.81
CA ASN A 289 2.23 4.01 -16.99
C ASN A 289 2.78 5.24 -17.72
N ALA A 290 2.46 5.34 -19.01
CA ALA A 290 2.96 6.37 -19.90
C ALA A 290 1.90 7.47 -20.06
N SER A 291 1.86 8.15 -21.21
CA SER A 291 1.01 9.33 -21.39
C SER A 291 -0.50 9.05 -21.25
N SER A 292 -0.99 7.88 -21.67
CA SER A 292 -2.43 7.54 -21.54
C SER A 292 -2.80 7.35 -20.07
N GLU A 293 -2.03 6.52 -19.37
CA GLU A 293 -2.21 6.21 -17.97
C GLU A 293 -2.01 7.43 -17.07
N THR A 294 -0.94 8.20 -17.29
CA THR A 294 -0.57 9.35 -16.44
C THR A 294 -1.35 10.61 -16.78
N GLY A 295 -1.52 10.91 -18.07
CA GLY A 295 -2.08 12.18 -18.53
C GLY A 295 -3.61 12.19 -18.64
N ALA A 296 -4.23 11.04 -18.86
CA ALA A 296 -5.68 10.91 -19.03
C ALA A 296 -6.34 9.97 -18.03
N TRP A 297 -5.56 9.27 -17.17
CA TRP A 297 -6.04 8.18 -16.31
C TRP A 297 -6.80 7.10 -17.09
N ALA A 298 -6.43 6.92 -18.36
CA ALA A 298 -6.98 5.88 -19.23
C ALA A 298 -6.00 4.70 -19.27
N THR A 299 -6.17 3.77 -18.32
CA THR A 299 -5.25 2.66 -18.14
C THR A 299 -5.45 1.54 -19.16
N ILE A 300 -4.36 1.03 -19.72
CA ILE A 300 -4.37 -0.08 -20.68
C ILE A 300 -3.65 -1.29 -20.09
N ASN A 301 -4.38 -2.37 -19.81
CA ASN A 301 -3.79 -3.66 -19.46
C ASN A 301 -3.61 -4.48 -20.74
N ASP A 302 -2.39 -4.93 -21.02
CA ASP A 302 -2.02 -5.73 -22.18
C ASP A 302 -2.16 -7.24 -21.94
N THR A 303 -2.71 -7.62 -20.78
CA THR A 303 -2.94 -9.00 -20.38
C THR A 303 -4.40 -9.24 -20.00
N ARG A 304 -4.82 -10.50 -19.98
CA ARG A 304 -6.16 -10.91 -19.58
C ARG A 304 -6.19 -11.29 -18.10
N PRO A 305 -7.01 -10.64 -17.26
CA PRO A 305 -7.13 -10.95 -15.84
C PRO A 305 -7.35 -12.44 -15.54
N GLU A 306 -8.16 -13.13 -16.34
CA GLU A 306 -8.48 -14.55 -16.15
C GLU A 306 -7.24 -15.45 -16.33
N GLU A 307 -6.40 -15.15 -17.32
CA GLU A 307 -5.18 -15.91 -17.59
C GLU A 307 -4.17 -15.69 -16.46
N LYS A 308 -4.02 -14.44 -16.01
CA LYS A 308 -3.08 -14.06 -14.95
C LYS A 308 -3.48 -14.61 -13.59
N ALA A 309 -4.77 -14.64 -13.29
CA ALA A 309 -5.30 -15.31 -12.12
C ALA A 309 -5.05 -16.83 -12.15
N ALA A 310 -5.21 -17.48 -13.31
CA ALA A 310 -4.95 -18.91 -13.44
C ALA A 310 -3.48 -19.27 -13.18
N GLU A 311 -2.54 -18.46 -13.68
CA GLU A 311 -1.12 -18.60 -13.41
C GLU A 311 -0.80 -18.44 -11.91
N LEU A 312 -1.29 -17.38 -11.27
CA LEU A 312 -1.09 -17.13 -9.83
C LEU A 312 -1.69 -18.22 -8.96
N ARG A 313 -2.92 -18.66 -9.28
CA ARG A 313 -3.63 -19.72 -8.54
C ARG A 313 -2.86 -21.02 -8.52
N GLU A 314 -2.21 -21.39 -9.63
CA GLU A 314 -1.37 -22.58 -9.70
C GLU A 314 -0.14 -22.46 -8.79
N LEU A 315 0.49 -21.29 -8.73
CA LEU A 315 1.65 -21.04 -7.87
C LEU A 315 1.28 -21.02 -6.38
N VAL A 316 0.16 -20.40 -6.02
CA VAL A 316 -0.36 -20.39 -4.64
C VAL A 316 -0.66 -21.81 -4.14
N ARG A 317 -1.21 -22.69 -4.99
CA ARG A 317 -1.52 -24.08 -4.64
C ARG A 317 -0.29 -24.95 -4.37
N ARG A 318 0.87 -24.59 -4.92
CA ARG A 318 2.14 -25.35 -4.77
C ARG A 318 2.91 -25.00 -3.50
N GLN A 319 2.56 -23.89 -2.86
CA GLN A 319 3.17 -23.43 -1.62
C GLN A 319 2.53 -24.07 -0.39
#